data_AF-A0AAD8XUE5-F1
#
_entry.id   AF-A0AAD8XUE5-F1
#
_cell.length_a   1.000
_cell.length_b   1.000
_cell.length_c   1.000
_cell.angle_alpha   90.00
_cell.angle_beta   90.00
_cell.angle_gamma   90.00
#
_symmetry.space_group_name_H-M   'P 1'
#
loop_
_entity.id
_entity.type
_entity.pdbx_description
1 polymer ?
#
loop_
_entity_poly.entity_id
_entity_poly.type
_entity_poly.pdbx_seq_one_letter_code
_entity_poly.pdbx_strand_id
1 'polypeptide(L)'
;MMISENVFQGCGNLKHVDLVEGAILHETIAALLLEEWRDDMNEEMASIKQILSTTPAGNVYGDVGGKAEAIRVWWIGSVLHKIILYKAQHHRYLNQAATTLQLALPSDIVIKNVLPFLELPSYTCGGEG
;
A
#
# COMPACT_ATOMS: atom_id res chain seq x y z
N MET A 1 -13.81 -3.18 7.16
CA MET A 1 -14.57 -1.99 7.59
C MET A 1 -15.40 -1.49 6.41
N MET A 2 -16.72 -1.67 6.42
CA MET A 2 -17.60 -1.15 5.36
C MET A 2 -18.15 0.21 5.80
N ILE A 3 -17.77 1.27 5.09
CA ILE A 3 -18.05 2.65 5.48
C ILE A 3 -19.52 3.11 5.39
N SER A 4 -20.56 2.39 4.96
CA SER A 4 -21.90 2.97 4.63
C SER A 4 -21.89 4.16 3.65
N GLU A 5 -22.69 4.09 2.59
CA GLU A 5 -22.65 5.08 1.48
C GLU A 5 -23.02 6.50 1.89
N ASN A 6 -23.81 6.64 2.95
CA ASN A 6 -24.29 7.91 3.46
C ASN A 6 -23.48 8.48 4.65
N VAL A 7 -22.39 7.84 5.09
CA VAL A 7 -21.63 8.31 6.27
C VAL A 7 -21.07 9.71 6.10
N PHE A 8 -20.84 10.13 4.85
CA PHE A 8 -20.36 11.48 4.51
C PHE A 8 -21.42 12.34 3.82
N GLN A 9 -22.70 11.98 3.94
CA GLN A 9 -23.81 12.72 3.34
C GLN A 9 -23.89 14.13 3.94
N GLY A 10 -23.95 15.16 3.10
CA GLY A 10 -23.93 16.56 3.50
C GLY A 10 -22.55 17.08 3.94
N CYS A 11 -21.51 16.25 3.96
CA CYS A 11 -20.16 16.65 4.36
C CYS A 11 -19.40 17.39 3.23
N GLY A 12 -19.88 18.57 2.82
CA GLY A 12 -19.24 19.40 1.78
C GLY A 12 -17.80 19.82 2.11
N ASN A 13 -17.49 19.93 3.41
CA ASN A 13 -16.16 20.32 3.88
C ASN A 13 -15.16 19.15 3.97
N LEU A 14 -15.58 17.91 3.70
CA LEU A 14 -14.66 16.77 3.64
C LEU A 14 -13.81 16.86 2.37
N LYS A 15 -12.60 17.36 2.54
CA LYS A 15 -11.58 17.55 1.49
C LYS A 15 -10.39 16.60 1.62
N HIS A 16 -10.30 15.93 2.77
CA HIS A 16 -9.13 15.20 3.21
C HIS A 16 -9.57 14.12 4.20
N VAL A 17 -8.91 12.97 4.14
CA VAL A 17 -9.08 11.88 5.10
C VAL A 17 -7.70 11.55 5.65
N ASP A 18 -7.48 11.86 6.92
CA ASP A 18 -6.34 11.30 7.64
C ASP A 18 -6.68 9.87 8.00
N LEU A 19 -5.80 8.95 7.64
CA LEU A 19 -5.78 7.65 8.26
C LEU A 19 -5.36 7.86 9.72
N VAL A 20 -6.02 7.19 10.65
CA VAL A 20 -5.70 7.25 12.10
C VAL A 20 -4.21 6.91 12.36
N GLU A 21 -3.59 6.22 11.41
CA GLU A 21 -2.17 5.87 11.37
C GLU A 21 -1.43 6.55 10.20
N GLY A 22 -1.75 7.82 9.90
CA GLY A 22 -1.15 8.57 8.78
C GLY A 22 0.39 8.63 8.85
N ALA A 23 0.96 8.68 10.07
CA ALA A 23 2.41 8.58 10.27
C ALA A 23 2.98 7.24 9.78
N ILE A 24 2.31 6.14 10.08
CA ILE A 24 2.70 4.79 9.64
C ILE A 24 2.60 4.66 8.13
N LEU A 25 1.59 5.29 7.51
CA LEU A 25 1.48 5.33 6.05
C LEU A 25 2.67 6.07 5.43
N HIS A 26 3.03 7.24 5.94
CA HIS A 26 4.17 8.01 5.45
C HIS A 26 5.51 7.28 5.66
N GLU A 27 5.69 6.60 6.79
CA GLU A 27 6.83 5.73 7.04
C GLU A 27 6.86 4.54 6.07
N THR A 28 5.71 3.92 5.81
CA THR A 28 5.57 2.80 4.86
C THR A 28 5.93 3.25 3.44
N ILE A 29 5.48 4.44 3.03
CA ILE A 29 5.84 5.03 1.73
C ILE A 29 7.35 5.32 1.70
N ALA A 30 7.91 5.93 2.75
CA ALA A 30 9.34 6.21 2.83
C ALA A 30 10.21 4.93 2.80
N ALA A 31 9.68 3.83 3.34
CA ALA A 31 10.32 2.51 3.34
C ALA A 31 10.19 1.76 1.99
N LEU A 32 9.45 2.28 1.00
CA LEU A 32 9.44 1.70 -0.33
C LEU A 32 10.83 1.78 -0.96
N LEU A 33 11.26 0.66 -1.55
CA LEU A 33 12.62 0.48 -2.06
C LEU A 33 12.93 1.38 -3.26
N LEU A 34 11.93 1.63 -4.12
CA LEU A 34 12.10 2.36 -5.38
C LEU A 34 11.46 3.74 -5.31
N GLU A 35 12.18 4.74 -5.83
CA GLU A 35 11.71 6.12 -5.92
C GLU A 35 10.40 6.23 -6.72
N GLU A 36 10.32 5.51 -7.84
CA GLU A 36 9.12 5.41 -8.66
C GLU A 36 7.88 5.00 -7.85
N TRP A 37 8.00 4.04 -6.92
CA TRP A 37 6.88 3.61 -6.10
C TRP A 37 6.48 4.65 -5.06
N ARG A 38 7.44 5.43 -4.56
CA ARG A 38 7.16 6.54 -3.63
C ARG A 38 6.41 7.65 -4.35
N ASP A 39 6.86 8.02 -5.53
CA ASP A 39 6.24 9.06 -6.34
C ASP A 39 4.83 8.67 -6.76
N ASP A 40 4.64 7.44 -7.23
CA ASP A 40 3.34 6.89 -7.63
C ASP A 40 2.34 6.81 -6.46
N MET A 41 2.80 6.47 -5.24
CA MET A 41 1.95 6.53 -4.03
C MET A 41 1.63 7.95 -3.59
N ASN A 42 2.58 8.87 -3.72
CA ASN A 42 2.34 10.28 -3.40
C ASN A 42 1.32 10.91 -4.37
N GLU A 43 1.35 10.53 -5.64
CA GLU A 43 0.38 10.97 -6.64
C GLU A 43 -1.04 10.46 -6.34
N GLU A 44 -1.18 9.21 -5.89
CA GLU A 44 -2.49 8.69 -5.42
C GLU A 44 -3.03 9.47 -4.22
N MET A 45 -2.14 9.80 -3.27
CA MET A 45 -2.50 10.60 -2.09
C MET A 45 -2.90 12.04 -2.46
N ALA A 46 -2.32 12.61 -3.52
CA ALA A 46 -2.75 13.89 -4.07
C ALA A 46 -4.10 13.77 -4.81
N SER A 47 -4.27 12.71 -5.59
CA SER A 47 -5.46 12.46 -6.40
C SER A 47 -6.71 12.31 -5.55
N ILE A 48 -6.64 11.64 -4.40
CA ILE A 48 -7.81 11.49 -3.52
C ILE A 48 -8.29 12.83 -2.96
N LYS A 49 -7.38 13.77 -2.65
CA LYS A 49 -7.77 15.12 -2.19
C LYS A 49 -8.59 15.85 -3.26
N GLN A 50 -8.16 15.74 -4.52
CA GLN A 50 -8.88 16.31 -5.64
C GLN A 50 -10.23 15.63 -5.87
N ILE A 51 -10.28 14.29 -5.87
CA ILE A 51 -11.52 13.52 -6.03
C ILE A 51 -12.51 13.88 -4.92
N LEU A 52 -12.08 13.89 -3.65
CA LEU A 52 -12.94 14.26 -2.53
C LEU A 52 -13.48 15.68 -2.67
N SER A 53 -12.66 16.63 -3.11
CA SER A 53 -13.08 18.03 -3.27
C SER A 53 -14.15 18.22 -4.37
N THR A 54 -14.09 17.42 -5.42
CA THR A 54 -15.00 17.51 -6.59
C THR A 54 -16.22 16.61 -6.46
N THR A 55 -16.14 15.57 -5.62
CA THR A 55 -17.22 14.61 -5.42
C THR A 55 -18.39 15.24 -4.63
N PRO A 56 -19.63 15.14 -5.13
CA PRO A 56 -20.81 15.62 -4.43
C PRO A 56 -20.93 15.02 -3.03
N ALA A 57 -21.22 15.88 -2.05
CA ALA A 57 -21.42 15.46 -0.68
C ALA A 57 -22.80 14.82 -0.43
N GLY A 58 -23.72 14.88 -1.39
CA GLY A 58 -25.11 14.51 -1.14
C GLY A 58 -25.88 15.56 -0.34
N ASN A 59 -27.17 15.34 -0.16
CA ASN A 59 -28.08 16.21 0.59
C ASN A 59 -29.19 15.41 1.28
N VAL A 60 -29.88 16.02 2.24
CA VAL A 60 -30.93 15.38 3.07
C VAL A 60 -32.17 14.99 2.26
N TYR A 61 -32.30 15.44 1.00
CA TYR A 61 -33.47 15.22 0.14
C TYR A 61 -33.37 13.98 -0.75
N GLY A 62 -32.39 13.11 -0.52
CA GLY A 62 -32.28 11.80 -1.18
C GLY A 62 -31.03 11.60 -2.02
N ASP A 63 -30.15 12.61 -2.15
CA ASP A 63 -28.82 12.41 -2.72
C ASP A 63 -27.87 11.89 -1.64
N VAL A 64 -27.45 10.63 -1.79
CA VAL A 64 -26.56 9.93 -0.85
C VAL A 64 -25.14 10.50 -0.89
N GLY A 65 -24.78 11.21 -1.97
CA GLY A 65 -23.44 11.70 -2.23
C GLY A 65 -22.48 10.60 -2.67
N GLY A 66 -21.32 10.99 -3.22
CA GLY A 66 -20.32 10.05 -3.73
C GLY A 66 -19.08 9.90 -2.84
N LYS A 67 -18.96 10.68 -1.76
CA LYS A 67 -17.70 10.77 -0.99
C LYS A 67 -17.32 9.45 -0.34
N ALA A 68 -18.29 8.71 0.19
CA ALA A 68 -18.05 7.40 0.83
C ALA A 68 -17.69 6.31 -0.19
N GLU A 69 -18.17 6.41 -1.42
CA GLU A 69 -17.81 5.52 -2.52
C GLU A 69 -16.40 5.84 -3.04
N ALA A 70 -16.09 7.12 -3.23
CA ALA A 70 -14.77 7.59 -3.65
C ALA A 70 -13.66 7.11 -2.69
N ILE A 71 -13.90 7.19 -1.37
CA ILE A 71 -12.94 6.68 -0.38
C ILE A 71 -12.77 5.15 -0.48
N ARG A 72 -13.88 4.41 -0.61
CA ARG A 72 -13.83 2.94 -0.58
C ARG A 72 -13.33 2.31 -1.86
N VAL A 73 -13.94 2.66 -2.99
CA VAL A 73 -13.73 1.98 -4.26
C VAL A 73 -12.49 2.54 -4.94
N TRP A 74 -12.38 3.87 -5.01
CA TRP A 74 -11.29 4.52 -5.71
C TRP A 74 -10.02 4.53 -4.86
N TRP A 75 -10.04 5.13 -3.67
CA TRP A 75 -8.81 5.30 -2.89
C TRP A 75 -8.30 4.03 -2.22
N ILE A 76 -9.10 3.40 -1.35
CA ILE A 76 -8.68 2.18 -0.65
C ILE A 76 -8.40 1.07 -1.68
N GLY A 77 -9.23 0.95 -2.72
CA GLY A 77 -9.02 0.00 -3.81
C GLY A 77 -7.71 0.25 -4.58
N SER A 78 -7.45 1.49 -5.01
CA SER A 78 -6.22 1.86 -5.74
C SER A 78 -4.97 1.62 -4.91
N VAL A 79 -4.96 2.09 -3.65
CA VAL A 79 -3.83 1.90 -2.73
C VAL A 79 -3.52 0.42 -2.51
N LEU A 80 -4.55 -0.40 -2.24
CA LEU A 80 -4.36 -1.85 -2.09
C LEU A 80 -3.82 -2.50 -3.36
N HIS A 81 -4.34 -2.11 -4.52
CA HIS A 81 -3.88 -2.62 -5.80
C HIS A 81 -2.40 -2.31 -6.03
N LYS A 82 -1.97 -1.08 -5.78
CA LYS A 82 -0.57 -0.67 -5.92
C LYS A 82 0.36 -1.38 -4.94
N ILE A 83 -0.03 -1.53 -3.68
CA ILE A 83 0.75 -2.29 -2.70
C ILE A 83 0.95 -3.74 -3.15
N ILE A 84 -0.10 -4.38 -3.68
CA ILE A 84 0.00 -5.75 -4.24
C ILE A 84 0.97 -5.77 -5.43
N LEU A 85 0.87 -4.79 -6.33
CA LEU A 85 1.75 -4.66 -7.48
C LEU A 85 3.21 -4.52 -7.07
N TYR A 86 3.52 -3.62 -6.12
CA TYR A 86 4.89 -3.41 -5.64
C TYR A 86 5.45 -4.65 -4.98
N LYS A 87 4.65 -5.39 -4.20
CA LYS A 87 5.09 -6.68 -3.64
C LYS A 87 5.48 -7.67 -4.74
N ALA A 88 4.69 -7.77 -5.80
CA ALA A 88 4.99 -8.64 -6.93
C ALA A 88 6.25 -8.20 -7.69
N GLN A 89 6.40 -6.90 -7.95
CA GLN A 89 7.58 -6.35 -8.61
C GLN A 89 8.85 -6.53 -7.75
N HIS A 90 8.76 -6.29 -6.44
CA HIS A 90 9.85 -6.51 -5.49
C HIS A 90 10.32 -7.98 -5.52
N HIS A 91 9.38 -8.91 -5.45
CA HIS A 91 9.68 -10.34 -5.53
C HIS A 91 10.38 -10.71 -6.85
N ARG A 92 9.95 -10.10 -7.96
CA ARG A 92 10.58 -10.28 -9.27
C ARG A 92 12.03 -9.79 -9.28
N TYR A 93 12.30 -8.59 -8.73
CA TYR A 93 13.66 -8.05 -8.66
C TYR A 93 14.58 -8.90 -7.78
N LEU A 94 14.08 -9.40 -6.64
CA LEU A 94 14.84 -10.31 -5.78
C LEU A 94 15.20 -11.62 -6.51
N ASN A 95 14.25 -12.22 -7.23
CA ASN A 95 14.51 -13.45 -7.98
C ASN A 95 15.54 -13.22 -9.11
N GLN A 96 15.46 -12.08 -9.80
CA GLN A 96 16.45 -11.73 -10.83
C GLN A 96 17.84 -11.53 -10.20
N ALA A 97 17.95 -10.76 -9.13
CA ALA A 97 19.21 -10.53 -8.42
C ALA A 97 19.80 -11.84 -7.89
N ALA A 98 18.97 -12.72 -7.30
CA ALA A 98 19.40 -14.03 -6.82
C ALA A 98 19.91 -14.92 -7.96
N THR A 99 19.22 -14.93 -9.11
CA THR A 99 19.65 -15.69 -10.30
C THR A 99 20.98 -15.15 -10.84
N THR A 100 21.11 -13.84 -10.97
CA THR A 100 22.37 -13.21 -11.41
C THR A 100 23.51 -13.52 -10.45
N LEU A 101 23.26 -13.48 -9.14
CA LEU A 101 24.24 -13.80 -8.11
C LEU A 101 24.68 -15.28 -8.20
N GLN A 102 23.73 -16.20 -8.39
CA GLN A 102 24.03 -17.63 -8.60
C GLN A 102 24.87 -17.88 -9.85
N LEU A 103 24.63 -17.13 -10.93
CA LEU A 103 25.40 -17.25 -12.17
C LEU A 103 26.80 -16.63 -12.06
N ALA A 104 26.95 -15.57 -11.27
CA ALA A 104 28.22 -14.84 -11.11
C ALA A 104 29.16 -15.48 -10.08
N LEU A 105 28.64 -16.26 -9.13
CA LEU A 105 29.44 -16.90 -8.07
C LEU A 105 29.65 -18.40 -8.35
N PRO A 106 30.86 -18.95 -8.15
CA PRO A 106 31.08 -20.39 -8.13
C PRO A 106 30.21 -21.06 -7.07
N SER A 107 29.63 -22.23 -7.40
CA SER A 107 28.70 -22.99 -6.56
C SER A 107 29.17 -23.18 -5.10
N ASP A 108 30.48 -23.28 -4.89
CA ASP A 108 31.11 -23.53 -3.59
C ASP A 108 30.98 -22.34 -2.61
N ILE A 109 30.84 -21.11 -3.12
CA ILE A 109 30.69 -19.89 -2.30
C ILE A 109 29.22 -19.63 -1.96
N VAL A 110 28.30 -19.93 -2.89
CA VAL A 110 26.85 -19.75 -2.73
C VAL A 110 26.28 -20.66 -1.64
N ILE A 111 26.70 -21.93 -1.62
CA ILE A 111 26.20 -22.91 -0.63
C ILE A 111 26.66 -22.55 0.80
N LYS A 112 27.88 -22.02 0.96
CA LYS A 112 28.43 -21.68 2.28
C LYS A 112 27.91 -20.37 2.87
N ASN A 113 27.54 -19.40 2.03
CA ASN A 113 27.22 -18.04 2.52
C ASN A 113 25.79 -17.59 2.25
N VAL A 114 25.06 -18.15 1.27
CA VAL A 114 23.75 -17.61 0.83
C VAL A 114 22.58 -18.47 1.34
N LEU A 115 22.74 -19.80 1.36
CA LEU A 115 21.70 -20.73 1.85
C LEU A 115 21.18 -20.41 3.27
N PRO A 116 22.03 -20.08 4.26
CA PRO A 116 21.56 -19.79 5.62
C PRO A 116 20.67 -18.54 5.74
N PHE A 117 20.74 -17.60 4.78
CA PHE A 117 19.93 -16.38 4.79
C PHE A 117 18.58 -16.56 4.08
N LEU A 118 18.45 -17.58 3.23
CA LEU A 118 17.19 -17.92 2.55
C LEU A 118 16.34 -18.89 3.38
N GLU A 119 16.96 -19.72 4.21
CA GLU A 119 16.30 -20.51 5.25
C GLU A 119 16.09 -19.66 6.51
N LEU A 120 15.26 -18.62 6.42
CA LEU A 120 14.81 -17.94 7.64
C LEU A 120 13.99 -18.94 8.48
N PRO A 121 14.29 -19.08 9.80
CA PRO A 121 13.44 -19.87 10.67
C PRO A 121 12.04 -19.25 10.67
N SER A 122 11.04 -20.07 10.37
CA SER A 122 9.63 -19.70 10.58
C SER A 122 9.47 -19.39 12.06
N TYR A 123 9.27 -18.11 12.40
CA TYR A 123 9.02 -17.68 13.76
C TYR A 123 7.69 -18.29 14.23
N THR A 124 7.74 -19.42 14.94
CA THR A 124 6.68 -19.76 15.87
C THR A 124 6.93 -18.95 17.12
N CYS A 125 6.25 -17.81 17.24
CA CYS A 125 6.14 -17.07 18.50
C CYS A 125 5.37 -17.96 19.49
N GLY A 126 6.08 -18.87 20.14
CA GLY A 126 5.62 -19.60 21.31
C GLY A 126 6.14 -18.85 22.53
N GLY A 127 5.29 -18.00 23.10
CA GLY A 127 5.57 -17.39 24.39
C GLY A 127 5.28 -18.41 25.49
N GLU A 128 6.30 -18.77 26.26
CA GLU A 128 6.14 -19.25 27.63
C GLU A 128 7.29 -18.69 28.48
N GLY A 129 6.91 -18.09 29.60
CA GLY A 129 7.78 -17.44 30.59
C GLY A 129 6.95 -16.55 31.50
#